data_AF-A0A1F6FL21-F1
#
_entry.id   AF-A0A1F6FL21-F1
#
_cell.length_a   1.000
_cell.length_b   1.000
_cell.length_c   1.000
_cell.angle_alpha   90.00
_cell.angle_beta   90.00
_cell.angle_gamma   90.00
#
_symmetry.space_group_name_H-M   'P 1'
#
loop_
_entity.id
_entity.type
_entity.pdbx_description
1 polymer ?
#
loop_
_entity_poly.entity_id
_entity_poly.type
_entity_poly.pdbx_seq_one_letter_code
_entity_poly.pdbx_strand_id
1 'polypeptide(L)'
;MKKLFLFFILLFLLAGFLLPVTDAQAIYLLENISPGCSGSGDCTFCDILRVIHNVGRFIFVSMAGIAFILFMRAGIGLIFNWGSAERIAANKKLIFHTLLAIVIILAAYTIVNMLLQLLTGQTQLSGKAWWQGPTCQ
;
A
#
# COMPACT_ATOMS: atom_id res chain seq x y z
N MET A 1 5.73 -7.92 -28.21
CA MET A 1 5.95 -7.39 -26.84
C MET A 1 4.66 -7.24 -26.01
N LYS A 2 3.56 -6.68 -26.54
CA LYS A 2 2.25 -6.64 -25.83
C LYS A 2 1.74 -8.02 -25.40
N LYS A 3 1.89 -9.04 -26.27
CA LYS A 3 1.50 -10.43 -25.98
C LYS A 3 2.31 -11.10 -24.85
N LEU A 4 3.59 -10.74 -24.71
CA LEU A 4 4.46 -11.27 -23.63
C LEU A 4 4.14 -10.61 -22.28
N PHE A 5 3.86 -9.30 -22.29
CA PHE A 5 3.40 -8.57 -21.11
C PHE A 5 2.01 -9.02 -20.65
N LEU A 6 1.08 -9.22 -21.60
CA LEU A 6 -0.21 -9.85 -21.35
C LEU A 6 -0.05 -11.27 -20.81
N PHE A 7 0.90 -12.05 -21.32
CA PHE A 7 1.17 -13.40 -20.83
C PHE A 7 1.64 -13.41 -19.38
N PHE A 8 2.57 -12.52 -18.99
CA PHE A 8 3.00 -12.41 -17.59
C PHE A 8 1.90 -11.90 -16.66
N ILE A 9 1.06 -10.94 -17.10
CA ILE A 9 -0.12 -10.50 -16.33
C ILE A 9 -1.12 -11.64 -16.19
N LEU A 10 -1.38 -12.38 -17.27
CA LEU A 10 -2.29 -13.52 -17.27
C LEU A 10 -1.75 -14.63 -16.35
N LEU A 11 -0.43 -14.87 -16.35
CA LEU A 11 0.21 -15.87 -15.51
C LEU A 11 0.21 -15.45 -14.03
N PHE A 12 0.36 -14.16 -13.74
CA PHE A 12 0.22 -13.62 -12.37
C PHE A 12 -1.25 -13.70 -11.90
N LEU A 13 -2.21 -13.42 -12.78
CA LEU A 13 -3.65 -13.59 -12.51
C LEU A 13 -4.02 -15.06 -12.32
N LEU A 14 -3.48 -15.96 -13.15
CA LEU A 14 -3.73 -17.41 -13.10
C LEU A 14 -3.07 -18.02 -11.84
N ALA A 15 -1.88 -17.57 -11.47
CA ALA A 15 -1.23 -17.92 -10.22
C ALA A 15 -2.02 -17.39 -9.02
N GLY A 16 -2.52 -16.16 -9.07
CA GLY A 16 -3.42 -15.61 -8.05
C GLY A 16 -4.75 -16.36 -7.92
N PHE A 17 -5.22 -17.00 -9.00
CA PHE A 17 -6.43 -17.82 -9.01
C PHE A 17 -6.21 -19.25 -8.50
N LEU A 18 -5.01 -19.83 -8.73
CA LEU A 18 -4.68 -21.21 -8.32
C LEU A 18 -4.11 -21.32 -6.91
N LEU A 19 -3.53 -20.24 -6.37
CA LEU A 19 -3.10 -20.22 -4.98
C LEU A 19 -4.35 -20.04 -4.09
N PRO A 20 -4.60 -20.94 -3.11
CA PRO A 20 -5.64 -20.71 -2.12
C PRO A 20 -5.24 -19.47 -1.32
N VAL A 21 -5.88 -18.35 -1.63
CA VAL A 21 -5.88 -17.13 -0.80
C VAL A 21 -6.66 -17.47 0.48
N THR A 22 -6.02 -18.21 1.39
CA THR A 22 -6.54 -18.53 2.72
C THR A 22 -6.76 -17.27 3.56
N ASP A 23 -6.13 -16.17 3.15
CA ASP A 23 -6.23 -14.86 3.77
C ASP A 23 -6.53 -13.83 2.68
N ALA A 24 -7.77 -13.87 2.15
CA ALA A 24 -8.33 -12.70 1.49
C ALA A 24 -8.49 -11.59 2.55
N GLN A 25 -7.39 -10.90 2.86
CA GLN A 25 -7.35 -9.75 3.76
C GLN A 25 -8.00 -8.58 3.02
N ALA A 26 -9.32 -8.66 2.86
CA ALA A 26 -10.11 -7.52 2.44
C ALA A 26 -9.93 -6.44 3.50
N ILE A 27 -9.34 -5.32 3.11
CA ILE A 27 -9.19 -4.18 4.00
C ILE A 27 -10.59 -3.59 4.16
N TYR A 28 -11.25 -3.91 5.27
CA TYR A 28 -12.53 -3.31 5.60
C TYR A 28 -12.28 -1.89 6.11
N LEU A 29 -12.92 -0.89 5.49
CA LEU A 29 -12.78 0.50 5.96
C LEU A 29 -13.33 0.67 7.39
N LEU A 30 -14.30 -0.16 7.76
CA LEU A 30 -14.91 -0.23 9.09
C LEU A 30 -14.27 -1.30 9.98
N GLU A 31 -13.05 -1.76 9.66
CA GLU A 31 -12.34 -2.71 10.52
C GLU A 31 -12.10 -2.09 11.91
N ASN A 32 -12.39 -2.84 12.97
CA ASN A 32 -12.21 -2.43 14.37
C ASN A 32 -13.00 -1.17 14.79
N ILE A 33 -14.16 -0.87 14.21
CA ILE A 33 -15.06 0.15 14.76
C ILE A 33 -15.90 -0.42 15.92
N SER A 34 -16.39 0.45 16.79
CA SER A 34 -17.30 0.05 17.87
C SER A 34 -18.59 -0.57 17.31
N PRO A 35 -19.16 -1.61 17.95
CA PRO A 35 -20.41 -2.22 17.50
C PRO A 35 -21.62 -1.26 17.58
N GLY A 36 -21.54 -0.20 18.41
CA GLY A 36 -22.54 0.88 18.42
C GLY A 36 -22.49 1.74 17.15
N CYS A 37 -21.30 1.98 16.59
CA CYS A 37 -21.16 2.75 15.36
C CYS A 37 -21.63 1.97 14.11
N SER A 38 -21.46 0.65 14.04
CA SER A 38 -21.89 -0.15 12.88
C SER A 38 -23.40 -0.45 12.85
N GLY A 39 -24.05 -0.49 14.02
CA GLY A 39 -25.46 -0.92 14.16
C GLY A 39 -26.44 0.18 14.55
N SER A 40 -26.08 1.08 15.48
CA SER A 40 -26.99 2.11 16.01
C SER A 40 -26.66 3.54 15.57
N GLY A 41 -25.51 3.76 14.92
CA GLY A 41 -25.08 5.09 14.47
C GLY A 41 -24.42 5.94 15.56
N ASP A 42 -24.17 5.36 16.75
CA ASP A 42 -23.49 6.01 17.86
C ASP A 42 -21.97 5.96 17.65
N CYS A 43 -21.48 6.74 16.69
CA CYS A 43 -20.07 6.80 16.38
C CYS A 43 -19.34 7.79 17.30
N THR A 44 -18.29 7.30 17.96
CA THR A 44 -17.39 8.15 18.73
C THR A 44 -16.38 8.85 17.82
N PHE A 45 -15.78 9.95 18.28
CA PHE A 45 -14.68 10.61 17.55
C PHE A 45 -13.55 9.63 17.17
N CYS A 46 -13.32 8.63 18.01
CA CYS A 46 -12.33 7.58 17.80
C CYS A 46 -12.67 6.60 16.67
N ASP A 47 -13.94 6.27 16.48
CA ASP A 47 -14.38 5.43 15.35
C ASP A 47 -14.11 6.14 14.02
N ILE A 48 -14.33 7.46 13.96
CA ILE A 48 -14.05 8.29 12.79
C ILE A 48 -12.55 8.30 12.46
N LEU A 49 -11.69 8.47 13.48
CA LEU A 49 -10.24 8.43 13.30
C LEU A 49 -9.73 7.06 12.81
N ARG A 50 -10.34 5.95 13.27
CA ARG A 50 -10.01 4.60 12.78
C ARG A 50 -10.38 4.43 11.32
N VAL A 51 -11.55 4.90 10.89
CA VAL A 51 -11.95 4.85 9.47
C VAL A 51 -10.97 5.64 8.60
N ILE A 52 -10.57 6.85 9.03
CA ILE A 52 -9.57 7.66 8.31
C ILE A 52 -8.23 6.91 8.19
N HIS A 53 -7.77 6.29 9.28
CA HIS A 53 -6.55 5.47 9.25
C HIS A 53 -6.67 4.29 8.29
N ASN A 54 -7.79 3.56 8.32
CA ASN A 54 -8.04 2.40 7.47
C ASN A 54 -8.08 2.79 5.98
N VAL A 55 -8.66 3.95 5.65
CA VAL A 55 -8.64 4.51 4.29
C VAL A 55 -7.20 4.83 3.87
N GLY A 56 -6.41 5.46 4.74
CA GLY A 56 -4.99 5.74 4.48
C GLY A 56 -4.19 4.45 4.23
N ARG A 57 -4.40 3.42 5.05
CA ARG A 57 -3.78 2.10 4.90
C ARG A 57 -4.19 1.42 3.59
N PHE A 58 -5.47 1.51 3.21
CA PHE A 58 -5.96 0.97 1.93
C PHE A 58 -5.25 1.60 0.73
N ILE A 59 -5.13 2.94 0.72
CA ILE A 59 -4.43 3.65 -0.35
C ILE A 59 -2.95 3.25 -0.38
N PHE A 60 -2.29 3.22 0.79
CA PHE A 60 -0.87 2.86 0.89
C PHE A 60 -0.58 1.46 0.31
N VAL A 61 -1.37 0.46 0.71
CA VAL A 61 -1.23 -0.92 0.22
C VAL A 61 -1.50 -1.00 -1.29
N SER A 62 -2.51 -0.30 -1.78
CA SER A 62 -2.85 -0.27 -3.20
C SER A 62 -1.72 0.33 -4.04
N MET A 63 -1.11 1.42 -3.57
CA MET A 63 0.03 2.06 -4.23
C MET A 63 1.28 1.17 -4.23
N ALA A 64 1.52 0.42 -3.15
CA ALA A 64 2.61 -0.55 -3.08
C ALA A 64 2.47 -1.64 -4.18
N GLY A 65 1.25 -2.11 -4.43
CA GLY A 65 0.96 -3.05 -5.52
C GLY A 65 1.31 -2.48 -6.91
N ILE A 66 0.97 -1.22 -7.17
CA ILE A 66 1.30 -0.54 -8.43
C ILE A 66 2.83 -0.38 -8.57
N ALA A 67 3.50 0.02 -7.48
CA ALA A 67 4.95 0.18 -7.46
C ALA A 67 5.68 -1.13 -7.78
N PHE A 68 5.17 -2.26 -7.28
CA PHE A 68 5.71 -3.59 -7.59
C PHE A 68 5.64 -3.90 -9.10
N ILE A 69 4.52 -3.59 -9.76
CA ILE A 69 4.35 -3.80 -11.21
C ILE A 69 5.33 -2.92 -12.01
N LEU A 70 5.53 -1.66 -11.59
CA LEU A 70 6.47 -0.75 -12.23
C LEU A 70 7.92 -1.23 -12.09
N PHE A 71 8.31 -1.72 -10.91
CA PHE A 71 9.63 -2.32 -10.72
C PHE A 71 9.82 -3.58 -11.55
N MET A 72 8.83 -4.46 -11.60
CA MET A 72 8.88 -5.66 -12.43
C MET A 72 9.07 -5.31 -13.91
N ARG A 73 8.32 -4.32 -14.41
CA ARG A 73 8.46 -3.84 -15.80
C ARG A 73 9.84 -3.25 -16.07
N ALA A 74 10.36 -2.44 -15.15
CA ALA A 74 11.68 -1.82 -15.30
C ALA A 74 12.81 -2.86 -15.20
N GLY A 75 12.68 -3.87 -14.34
CA GLY A 75 13.62 -4.96 -14.16
C GLY A 75 13.72 -5.86 -15.39
N ILE A 76 12.58 -6.31 -15.94
CA ILE A 76 12.54 -7.04 -17.22
C ILE A 76 13.14 -6.18 -18.34
N GLY A 77 12.80 -4.89 -18.34
CA GLY A 77 13.38 -3.92 -19.26
C GLY A 77 14.91 -3.92 -19.23
N LEU A 78 15.52 -3.89 -18.05
CA LEU A 78 16.98 -3.91 -17.89
C LEU A 78 17.65 -5.18 -18.43
N ILE A 79 17.10 -6.36 -18.13
CA ILE A 79 17.68 -7.65 -18.51
C ILE A 79 17.64 -7.87 -20.02
N PHE A 80 16.54 -7.48 -20.67
CA PHE A 80 16.30 -7.77 -22.09
C PHE A 80 16.61 -6.59 -23.03
N ASN A 81 17.36 -5.58 -22.58
CA ASN A 81 17.83 -4.52 -23.47
C ASN A 81 18.98 -5.07 -24.33
N TRP A 82 18.69 -5.41 -25.58
CA TRP A 82 19.63 -5.90 -26.60
C TRP A 82 20.70 -4.86 -27.00
N GLY A 83 21.49 -4.36 -26.05
CA GLY A 83 22.61 -3.44 -26.28
C GLY A 83 22.26 -1.97 -26.51
N SER A 84 20.98 -1.58 -26.53
CA SER A 84 20.60 -0.17 -26.69
C SER A 84 20.81 0.61 -25.38
N ALA A 85 21.84 1.46 -25.33
CA ALA A 85 22.15 2.31 -24.18
C ALA A 85 20.97 3.21 -23.76
N GLU A 86 20.20 3.71 -24.73
CA GLU A 86 19.04 4.57 -24.50
C GLU A 86 17.94 3.87 -23.68
N ARG A 87 17.64 2.60 -23.98
CA ARG A 87 16.63 1.84 -23.24
C ARG A 87 17.11 1.46 -21.85
N ILE A 88 18.41 1.23 -21.66
CA ILE A 88 18.98 0.99 -20.34
C ILE A 88 18.86 2.25 -19.48
N ALA A 89 19.19 3.43 -20.02
CA ALA A 89 19.06 4.70 -19.32
C ALA A 89 17.59 4.98 -18.93
N ALA A 90 16.65 4.74 -19.85
CA ALA A 90 15.22 4.91 -19.58
C ALA A 90 14.71 3.99 -18.45
N ASN A 91 15.10 2.71 -18.45
CA ASN A 91 14.69 1.77 -17.40
C ASN A 91 15.33 2.10 -16.04
N LYS A 92 16.60 2.53 -16.00
CA LYS A 92 17.24 3.01 -14.77
C LYS A 92 16.51 4.22 -14.19
N LYS A 93 16.16 5.19 -15.05
CA LYS A 93 15.39 6.36 -14.64
C LYS A 93 14.02 5.99 -14.07
N LEU A 94 13.35 5.00 -14.67
CA LEU A 94 12.08 4.48 -14.17
C LEU A 94 12.20 3.86 -12.77
N ILE A 95 13.27 3.10 -12.50
CA ILE A 95 13.56 2.54 -11.16
C ILE A 95 13.77 3.65 -10.14
N PHE A 96 14.60 4.66 -10.46
CA PHE A 96 14.86 5.78 -9.56
C PHE A 96 13.60 6.59 -9.24
N HIS A 97 12.76 6.87 -10.25
CA HIS A 97 11.50 7.57 -10.02
C HIS A 97 10.52 6.74 -9.18
N THR A 98 10.46 5.42 -9.42
CA THR A 98 9.60 4.53 -8.62
C THR A 98 10.08 4.47 -7.17
N LEU A 99 11.39 4.40 -6.94
CA LEU A 99 11.98 4.44 -5.60
C LEU A 99 11.66 5.76 -4.88
N LEU A 100 11.82 6.89 -5.58
CA LEU A 100 11.48 8.21 -5.02
C LEU A 100 10.00 8.31 -4.65
N ALA A 101 9.11 7.78 -5.50
CA ALA A 101 7.67 7.75 -5.22
C ALA A 101 7.36 6.96 -3.94
N ILE A 102 7.98 5.80 -3.75
CA ILE A 102 7.80 4.99 -2.54
C ILE A 102 8.22 5.75 -1.28
N VAL A 103 9.37 6.43 -1.33
CA VAL A 103 9.86 7.23 -0.19
C VAL A 103 8.86 8.33 0.16
N ILE A 104 8.31 9.02 -0.85
CA ILE A 104 7.30 10.07 -0.65
C ILE A 104 6.01 9.51 -0.05
N ILE A 105 5.51 8.38 -0.57
CA ILE A 105 4.29 7.75 -0.07
C ILE A 105 4.48 7.26 1.37
N LEU A 106 5.63 6.70 1.69
CA LEU A 106 5.99 6.27 3.04
C LEU A 106 6.04 7.47 3.99
N ALA A 107 6.75 8.54 3.61
CA ALA A 107 6.81 9.76 4.42
C ALA A 107 5.42 10.36 4.67
N ALA A 108 4.57 10.45 3.64
CA ALA A 108 3.22 10.95 3.76
C ALA A 108 2.37 10.09 4.72
N TYR A 109 2.43 8.77 4.58
CA TYR A 109 1.70 7.85 5.47
C TYR A 109 2.18 7.95 6.92
N THR A 110 3.50 8.03 7.14
CA THR A 110 4.07 8.20 8.48
C THR A 110 3.64 9.51 9.13
N ILE A 111 3.63 10.62 8.39
CA ILE A 111 3.18 11.92 8.91
C ILE A 111 1.71 11.86 9.30
N VAL A 112 0.84 11.29 8.45
CA VAL A 112 -0.59 11.14 8.77
C VAL A 112 -0.76 10.29 10.03
N ASN A 113 -0.06 9.17 10.15
CA ASN A 113 -0.20 8.33 11.33
C ASN A 113 0.34 9.01 12.60
N MET A 114 1.42 9.79 12.48
CA MET A 114 1.95 10.60 13.57
C MET A 114 0.94 11.65 14.04
N LEU A 115 0.27 12.35 13.12
CA LEU A 115 -0.79 13.30 13.47
C LEU A 115 -1.94 12.60 14.20
N LEU A 116 -2.42 11.47 13.68
CA LEU A 116 -3.49 10.70 14.33
C LEU A 116 -3.11 10.27 15.75
N GLN A 117 -1.86 9.88 15.98
CA GLN A 117 -1.36 9.50 17.30
C GLN A 117 -1.23 10.67 18.28
N LEU A 118 -0.84 11.85 17.79
CA LEU A 118 -0.83 13.07 18.60
C LEU A 118 -2.24 13.45 19.05
N LEU A 119 -3.24 13.31 18.17
CA LEU A 119 -4.63 13.61 18.49
C LEU A 119 -5.24 12.62 19.50
N THR A 120 -4.81 11.36 19.48
CA THR A 120 -5.30 10.34 20.43
C THR A 120 -4.50 10.28 21.73
N GLY A 121 -3.51 11.16 21.92
CA GLY A 121 -2.64 11.19 23.11
C GLY A 121 -1.68 10.01 23.21
N GLN A 122 -1.56 9.19 22.16
CA GLN A 122 -0.69 8.01 22.15
C GLN A 122 0.65 8.39 21.53
N THR A 123 1.58 8.89 22.35
CA THR A 123 2.94 9.16 21.87
C THR A 123 3.66 7.87 21.51
N GLN A 124 4.47 7.92 20.44
CA GLN A 124 5.33 6.84 19.91
C GLN A 124 6.25 6.16 20.95
N LEU A 125 6.39 6.73 22.15
CA LEU A 125 7.14 6.17 23.28
C LEU A 125 6.47 4.95 23.92
N SER A 126 5.20 4.66 23.60
CA SER A 126 4.45 3.53 24.16
C SER A 126 4.71 2.17 23.46
N GLY A 127 5.82 2.04 22.72
CA GLY A 127 6.22 0.78 22.07
C GLY A 127 5.35 0.33 20.88
N LYS A 128 4.44 1.20 20.41
CA LYS A 128 3.58 0.92 19.26
C LYS A 128 4.26 1.31 17.96
N ALA A 129 4.13 0.44 16.97
CA ALA A 129 4.82 0.60 15.71
C ALA A 129 4.19 1.69 14.84
N TRP A 130 5.00 2.38 14.04
CA TRP A 130 4.55 3.51 13.19
C TRP A 130 3.51 3.14 12.11
N TRP A 131 3.28 1.85 11.86
CA TRP A 131 2.26 1.34 10.94
C TRP A 131 0.97 0.88 11.63
N GLN A 132 0.95 0.84 12.97
CA GLN A 132 -0.23 0.47 13.74
C GLN A 132 -1.19 1.66 13.83
N GLY A 133 -2.49 1.39 13.67
CA GLY A 133 -3.54 2.40 13.73
C GLY A 133 -3.79 2.95 15.13
N PRO A 134 -4.53 4.06 15.24
CA PRO A 134 -4.85 4.69 16.51
C PRO A 134 -5.65 3.72 17.39
N THR A 135 -5.11 3.38 18.55
CA THR A 135 -5.81 2.54 19.53
C THR A 135 -6.50 3.40 20.56
N CYS A 136 -7.63 4.02 20.21
CA CYS A 136 -8.47 4.62 21.24
C CYS A 136 -8.94 3.55 22.22
N GLN A 137 -8.65 3.74 23.51
CA GLN A 137 -9.31 3.03 24.62
C GLN A 137 -10.50 3.85 25.07
#